data_AF-A0A7S2HAH7-F1
#
_entry.id   AF-A0A7S2HAH7-F1
#
_cell.length_a   1.000
_cell.length_b   1.000
_cell.length_c   1.000
_cell.angle_alpha   90.00
_cell.angle_beta   90.00
_cell.angle_gamma   90.00
#
_symmetry.space_group_name_H-M   'P 1'
#
loop_
_entity.id
_entity.type
_entity.pdbx_description
1 polymer ?
#
loop_
_entity_poly.entity_id
_entity_poly.type
_entity_poly.pdbx_seq_one_letter_code
_entity_poly.pdbx_strand_id
1 'polypeptide(L)'
;QRCGEAGRRFGLDADALEKEWRKCEPAGLVTKFGGGFYCGKMNVGGQELYVFNAFFMSMRSQFTAPGASIHYFSVAFDPALCPWAKFRAEVLGPTDPAAAPENSIRRSILDGYADLGLAAAPNKGENGVHASASPFEGLAERMNWLEADPTTDPFGAALIQGGISVERVREWALDPRVVVGEDQSQASVFDTLEDMDAAECVEKLLQLNALNAPKEGEATETTAADLPAATAAPDDVVVTSSGAAPTGGDSTTTCEEA
;
A
#
# COMPACT_ATOMS: atom_id res chain seq x y z
N GLN A 1 15.23 -11.07 -12.77
CA GLN A 1 14.30 -12.17 -12.46
C GLN A 1 13.29 -11.72 -11.41
N ARG A 2 12.03 -12.13 -11.53
CA ARG A 2 11.03 -11.89 -10.48
C ARG A 2 11.36 -12.75 -9.25
N CYS A 3 11.01 -12.28 -8.05
CA CYS A 3 11.34 -12.93 -6.78
C CYS A 3 11.04 -14.44 -6.75
N GLY A 4 9.84 -14.88 -7.16
CA GLY A 4 9.47 -16.31 -7.14
C GLY A 4 10.24 -17.18 -8.14
N GLU A 5 10.68 -16.62 -9.28
CA GLU A 5 11.53 -17.35 -10.22
C GLU A 5 12.95 -17.51 -9.69
N ALA A 6 13.49 -16.45 -9.07
CA ALA A 6 14.80 -16.50 -8.45
C ALA A 6 14.88 -17.56 -7.34
N GLY A 7 13.86 -17.64 -6.48
CA GLY A 7 13.76 -18.69 -5.46
C GLY A 7 13.86 -20.10 -6.07
N ARG A 8 13.06 -20.40 -7.10
CA ARG A 8 13.14 -21.69 -7.81
C ARG A 8 14.51 -21.96 -8.41
N ARG A 9 15.13 -20.96 -9.02
CA ARG A 9 16.44 -21.10 -9.67
C ARG A 9 17.60 -21.27 -8.69
N PHE A 10 17.49 -20.71 -7.48
CA PHE A 10 18.47 -20.89 -6.42
C PHE A 10 18.17 -22.09 -5.51
N GLY A 11 16.99 -22.70 -5.63
CA GLY A 11 16.54 -23.75 -4.71
C GLY A 11 16.27 -23.22 -3.31
N LEU A 12 15.81 -21.97 -3.20
CA LEU A 12 15.51 -21.29 -1.94
C LEU A 12 14.00 -21.03 -1.81
N ASP A 13 13.48 -21.15 -0.60
CA ASP A 13 12.17 -20.62 -0.23
C ASP A 13 12.23 -19.09 -0.05
N ALA A 14 11.09 -18.48 0.31
CA ALA A 14 10.96 -17.03 0.43
C ALA A 14 11.91 -16.44 1.49
N ASP A 15 11.98 -17.08 2.66
CA ASP A 15 12.75 -16.59 3.81
C ASP A 15 14.25 -16.77 3.58
N ALA A 16 14.66 -17.92 3.01
CA ALA A 16 16.05 -18.15 2.66
C ALA A 16 16.51 -17.21 1.53
N LEU A 17 15.64 -16.92 0.55
CA LEU A 17 15.94 -15.95 -0.50
C LEU A 17 16.09 -14.53 0.06
N GLU A 18 15.20 -14.11 0.96
CA GLU A 18 15.36 -12.83 1.66
C GLU A 18 16.67 -12.80 2.47
N LYS A 19 16.99 -13.88 3.18
CA LYS A 19 18.22 -13.95 3.97
C LYS A 19 19.47 -13.77 3.11
N GLU A 20 19.52 -14.34 1.90
CA GLU A 20 20.61 -14.09 0.96
C GLU A 20 20.59 -12.65 0.43
N TRP A 21 19.41 -12.08 0.17
CA TRP A 21 19.26 -10.69 -0.24
C TRP A 21 19.81 -9.70 0.79
N ARG A 22 19.54 -9.91 2.08
CA ARG A 22 20.03 -9.02 3.16
C ARG A 22 21.56 -8.97 3.26
N LYS A 23 22.28 -9.96 2.70
CA LYS A 23 23.75 -9.92 2.58
C LYS A 23 24.22 -9.00 1.45
N CYS A 24 23.40 -8.82 0.40
CA CYS A 24 23.71 -7.97 -0.74
C CYS A 24 23.64 -6.47 -0.41
N GLU A 25 22.76 -6.08 0.54
CA GLU A 25 22.54 -4.67 0.92
C GLU A 25 23.82 -3.99 1.45
N PRO A 26 24.49 -4.49 2.52
CA PRO A 26 25.74 -3.88 3.01
C PRO A 26 26.92 -4.05 2.05
N ALA A 27 26.82 -4.98 1.08
CA ALA A 27 27.83 -5.20 0.05
C ALA A 27 27.70 -4.24 -1.14
N GLY A 28 26.70 -3.33 -1.15
CA GLY A 28 26.48 -2.40 -2.26
C GLY A 28 26.02 -3.09 -3.55
N LEU A 29 25.43 -4.29 -3.44
CA LEU A 29 24.97 -5.08 -4.58
C LEU A 29 23.49 -4.88 -4.89
N VAL A 30 22.82 -3.95 -4.20
CA VAL A 30 21.40 -3.63 -4.38
C VAL A 30 21.27 -2.19 -4.86
N THR A 31 20.59 -2.02 -5.99
CA THR A 31 20.25 -0.71 -6.57
C THR A 31 18.77 -0.42 -6.34
N LYS A 32 18.45 0.76 -5.79
CA LYS A 32 17.08 1.29 -5.71
C LYS A 32 16.77 2.07 -6.99
N PHE A 33 15.65 1.76 -7.64
CA PHE A 33 15.17 2.43 -8.85
C PHE A 33 14.03 3.41 -8.58
N GLY A 34 13.30 3.25 -7.47
CA GLY A 34 12.17 4.08 -7.05
C GLY A 34 11.59 3.61 -5.72
N GLY A 35 10.47 4.20 -5.28
CA GLY A 35 9.70 3.73 -4.12
C GLY A 35 9.41 2.23 -4.23
N GLY A 36 9.80 1.44 -3.22
CA GLY A 36 9.54 -0.01 -3.20
C GLY A 36 10.21 -0.86 -4.29
N PHE A 37 11.00 -0.29 -5.21
CA PHE A 37 11.52 -1.01 -6.38
C PHE A 37 13.05 -1.12 -6.40
N TYR A 38 13.55 -2.34 -6.22
CA TYR A 38 14.95 -2.67 -6.01
C TYR A 38 15.40 -3.83 -6.92
N CYS A 39 16.65 -3.79 -7.39
CA CYS A 39 17.31 -4.93 -8.03
C CYS A 39 18.60 -5.25 -7.29
N GLY A 40 18.77 -6.52 -6.92
CA GLY A 40 19.96 -7.04 -6.26
C GLY A 40 20.70 -8.01 -7.15
N LYS A 41 22.02 -7.87 -7.19
CA LYS A 41 22.93 -8.84 -7.80
C LYS A 41 23.26 -9.93 -6.77
N MET A 42 22.58 -11.08 -6.88
CA MET A 42 22.70 -12.20 -5.93
C MET A 42 23.56 -13.32 -6.50
N ASN A 43 24.44 -13.90 -5.68
CA ASN A 43 25.21 -15.09 -6.01
C ASN A 43 25.01 -16.16 -4.94
N VAL A 44 24.33 -17.26 -5.30
CA VAL A 44 24.03 -18.37 -4.40
C VAL A 44 24.50 -19.66 -5.07
N GLY A 45 25.35 -20.43 -4.38
CA GLY A 45 25.86 -21.70 -4.92
C GLY A 45 26.65 -21.57 -6.22
N GLY A 46 27.27 -20.42 -6.49
CA GLY A 46 27.99 -20.15 -7.73
C GLY A 46 27.12 -19.69 -8.90
N GLN A 47 25.79 -19.64 -8.72
CA GLN A 47 24.87 -19.08 -9.70
C GLN A 47 24.64 -17.59 -9.42
N GLU A 48 24.83 -16.75 -10.43
CA GLU A 48 24.60 -15.31 -10.35
C GLU A 48 23.28 -14.93 -11.03
N LEU A 49 22.41 -14.17 -10.34
CA LEU A 49 21.18 -13.60 -10.90
C LEU A 49 20.98 -12.15 -10.46
N TYR A 50 20.40 -11.34 -11.34
CA TYR A 50 19.77 -10.09 -10.97
C TYR A 50 18.32 -10.36 -10.56
N VAL A 51 17.97 -10.03 -9.33
CA VAL A 51 16.66 -10.35 -8.74
C VAL A 51 15.97 -9.05 -8.32
N PHE A 52 14.71 -8.90 -8.69
CA PHE A 52 13.89 -7.77 -8.25
C PHE A 52 13.17 -8.11 -6.95
N ASN A 53 13.25 -7.22 -5.96
CA ASN A 53 12.56 -7.29 -4.66
C ASN A 53 12.56 -8.69 -4.03
N ALA A 54 13.74 -9.27 -3.80
CA ALA A 54 13.85 -10.66 -3.34
C ALA A 54 13.28 -10.93 -1.94
N PHE A 55 12.97 -9.87 -1.18
CA PHE A 55 12.26 -9.91 0.10
C PHE A 55 10.74 -10.01 -0.04
N PHE A 56 10.19 -9.78 -1.24
CA PHE A 56 8.75 -9.57 -1.44
C PHE A 56 7.89 -10.77 -1.02
N MET A 57 8.33 -11.99 -1.31
CA MET A 57 7.54 -13.18 -0.99
C MET A 57 7.48 -13.45 0.51
N SER A 58 8.56 -13.17 1.25
CA SER A 58 8.59 -13.27 2.72
C SER A 58 7.67 -12.22 3.32
N MET A 59 7.79 -10.95 2.90
CA MET A 59 6.90 -9.87 3.31
C MET A 59 5.42 -10.19 3.03
N ARG A 60 5.09 -10.67 1.82
CA ARG A 60 3.72 -11.07 1.46
C ARG A 60 3.18 -12.16 2.37
N SER A 61 4.02 -13.11 2.78
CA SER A 61 3.59 -14.22 3.65
C SER A 61 3.01 -13.72 4.97
N GLN A 62 3.51 -12.61 5.51
CA GLN A 62 3.02 -12.01 6.76
C GLN A 62 1.56 -11.54 6.67
N PHE A 63 1.09 -11.19 5.47
CA PHE A 63 -0.29 -10.75 5.22
C PHE A 63 -1.23 -11.88 4.79
N THR A 64 -0.68 -12.96 4.26
CA THR A 64 -1.47 -14.05 3.65
C THR A 64 -1.41 -15.37 4.41
N ALA A 65 -0.59 -15.46 5.45
CA ALA A 65 -0.49 -16.66 6.27
C ALA A 65 -1.84 -17.00 6.93
N PRO A 66 -2.18 -18.29 7.12
CA PRO A 66 -3.37 -18.68 7.85
C PRO A 66 -3.42 -18.02 9.24
N GLY A 67 -4.52 -17.35 9.56
CA GLY A 67 -4.72 -16.64 10.82
C GLY A 67 -4.15 -15.21 10.85
N ALA A 68 -3.44 -14.77 9.80
CA ALA A 68 -3.09 -13.36 9.66
C ALA A 68 -4.34 -12.52 9.39
N SER A 69 -4.41 -11.34 10.00
CA SER A 69 -5.50 -10.39 9.81
C SER A 69 -4.96 -8.97 9.81
N ILE A 70 -5.61 -8.10 9.04
CA ILE A 70 -5.33 -6.67 9.02
C ILE A 70 -6.51 -5.96 9.67
N HIS A 71 -6.23 -5.10 10.64
CA HIS A 71 -7.22 -4.16 11.16
C HIS A 71 -7.13 -2.87 10.35
N TYR A 72 -8.18 -2.57 9.58
CA TYR A 72 -8.27 -1.36 8.78
C TYR A 72 -9.06 -0.28 9.52
N PHE A 73 -8.54 0.94 9.53
CA PHE A 73 -9.23 2.12 10.05
C PHE A 73 -9.31 3.17 8.96
N SER A 74 -10.52 3.67 8.68
CA SER A 74 -10.71 4.89 7.90
C SER A 74 -10.78 6.06 8.87
N VAL A 75 -9.82 6.98 8.78
CA VAL A 75 -9.73 8.16 9.65
C VAL A 75 -9.83 9.43 8.83
N ALA A 76 -10.33 10.48 9.46
CA ALA A 76 -10.40 11.82 8.89
C ALA A 76 -9.94 12.83 9.94
N PHE A 77 -9.28 13.88 9.49
CA PHE A 77 -8.78 14.96 10.33
C PHE A 77 -8.82 16.28 9.55
N ASP A 78 -8.92 17.39 10.28
CA ASP A 78 -8.90 18.72 9.69
C ASP A 78 -7.45 19.10 9.29
N PRO A 79 -7.17 19.34 8.00
CA PRO A 79 -5.82 19.71 7.55
C PRO A 79 -5.32 21.02 8.18
N ALA A 80 -6.21 21.91 8.63
CA ALA A 80 -5.80 23.12 9.35
C ALA A 80 -5.19 22.83 10.74
N LEU A 81 -5.54 21.68 11.34
CA LEU A 81 -5.03 21.24 12.66
C LEU A 81 -3.93 20.18 12.52
N CYS A 82 -4.06 19.33 11.51
CA CYS A 82 -3.15 18.24 11.21
C CYS A 82 -2.95 18.12 9.69
N PRO A 83 -2.05 18.93 9.10
CA PRO A 83 -1.65 18.74 7.71
C PRO A 83 -1.13 17.31 7.49
N TRP A 84 -1.27 16.77 6.28
CA TRP A 84 -0.90 15.39 5.97
C TRP A 84 0.57 15.09 6.30
N ALA A 85 1.47 16.01 5.95
CA ALA A 85 2.89 15.94 6.32
C ALA A 85 3.10 15.80 7.83
N LYS A 86 2.35 16.58 8.62
CA LYS A 86 2.40 16.52 10.10
C LYS A 86 1.82 15.20 10.61
N PHE A 87 0.71 14.73 10.04
CA PHE A 87 0.16 13.42 10.36
C PHE A 87 1.22 12.33 10.16
N ARG A 88 1.91 12.30 9.03
CA ARG A 88 2.93 11.29 8.75
C ARG A 88 4.17 11.42 9.62
N ALA A 89 4.67 12.64 9.83
CA ALA A 89 5.91 12.87 10.56
C ALA A 89 5.75 12.76 12.10
N GLU A 90 4.64 13.26 12.65
CA GLU A 90 4.46 13.41 14.09
C GLU A 90 3.44 12.43 14.68
N VAL A 91 2.30 12.22 14.02
CA VAL A 91 1.22 11.37 14.55
C VAL A 91 1.54 9.90 14.26
N LEU A 92 1.78 9.54 13.01
CA LEU A 92 2.19 8.19 12.61
C LEU A 92 3.63 7.90 13.06
N GLY A 93 4.54 8.83 12.77
CA GLY A 93 5.98 8.69 12.96
C GLY A 93 6.68 8.11 11.72
N PRO A 94 7.99 8.34 11.54
CA PRO A 94 8.79 7.80 10.43
C PRO A 94 8.79 6.27 10.37
N THR A 95 9.17 5.71 9.23
CA THR A 95 9.17 4.26 8.97
C THR A 95 10.00 3.46 9.96
N ASP A 96 11.09 4.02 10.47
CA ASP A 96 11.88 3.43 11.55
C ASP A 96 11.33 3.90 12.90
N PRO A 97 10.69 3.01 13.69
CA PRO A 97 10.09 3.39 14.97
C PRO A 97 11.11 3.94 15.98
N ALA A 98 12.39 3.56 15.88
CA ALA A 98 13.44 4.06 16.76
C ALA A 98 13.76 5.55 16.52
N ALA A 99 13.48 6.05 15.33
CA ALA A 99 13.63 7.46 14.97
C ALA A 99 12.34 8.28 15.20
N ALA A 100 11.25 7.63 15.64
CA ALA A 100 9.95 8.26 15.73
C ALA A 100 9.76 9.07 17.03
N PRO A 101 9.01 10.19 16.99
CA PRO A 101 8.70 10.98 18.19
C PRO A 101 8.02 10.14 19.27
N GLU A 102 8.29 10.44 20.54
CA GLU A 102 7.79 9.67 21.71
C GLU A 102 6.27 9.43 21.68
N ASN A 103 5.50 10.43 21.25
CA ASN A 103 4.03 10.37 21.21
C ASN A 103 3.45 9.89 19.87
N SER A 104 4.28 9.42 18.94
CA SER A 104 3.81 8.88 17.67
C SER A 104 3.28 7.45 17.83
N ILE A 105 2.42 7.01 16.90
CA ILE A 105 1.84 5.67 16.90
C ILE A 105 2.94 4.61 16.78
N ARG A 106 3.87 4.76 15.83
CA ARG A 106 4.96 3.79 15.65
C ARG A 106 5.85 3.69 16.88
N ARG A 107 6.12 4.81 17.55
CA ARG A 107 6.90 4.80 18.79
C ARG A 107 6.14 4.16 19.94
N SER A 108 4.84 4.44 20.07
CA SER A 108 3.98 3.80 21.07
C SER A 108 3.93 2.28 20.90
N ILE A 109 3.86 1.80 19.65
CA ILE A 109 3.93 0.36 19.35
C ILE A 109 5.30 -0.21 19.68
N LEU A 110 6.40 0.50 19.36
CA LEU A 110 7.76 0.07 19.72
C LEU A 110 7.93 -0.05 21.24
N ASP A 111 7.49 0.95 22.00
CA ASP A 111 7.68 0.98 23.45
C ASP A 111 6.79 -0.05 24.17
N GLY A 112 5.61 -0.34 23.61
CA GLY A 112 4.60 -1.26 24.18
C GLY A 112 4.47 -2.62 23.49
N TYR A 113 5.37 -3.01 22.59
CA TYR A 113 5.17 -4.16 21.70
C TYR A 113 4.87 -5.48 22.42
N ALA A 114 5.50 -5.72 23.58
CA ALA A 114 5.30 -6.94 24.35
C ALA A 114 3.89 -7.01 24.96
N ASP A 115 3.37 -5.88 25.44
CA ASP A 115 2.01 -5.76 25.97
C ASP A 115 0.96 -5.90 24.87
N LEU A 116 1.31 -5.50 23.64
CA LEU A 116 0.52 -5.74 22.43
C LEU A 116 0.60 -7.19 21.92
N GLY A 117 1.40 -8.05 22.56
CA GLY A 117 1.56 -9.46 22.20
C GLY A 117 2.45 -9.70 20.97
N LEU A 118 3.25 -8.71 20.55
CA LEU A 118 4.19 -8.87 19.44
C LEU A 118 5.40 -9.71 19.86
N ALA A 119 5.80 -10.63 18.99
CA ALA A 119 6.88 -11.59 19.29
C ALA A 119 8.29 -10.96 19.32
N ALA A 120 8.47 -9.80 18.67
CA ALA A 120 9.73 -9.09 18.59
C ALA A 120 9.49 -7.57 18.59
N ALA A 121 10.51 -6.82 19.01
CA ALA A 121 10.48 -5.37 18.94
C ALA A 121 10.36 -4.91 17.47
N PRO A 122 9.45 -3.97 17.16
CA PRO A 122 9.32 -3.38 15.85
C PRO A 122 10.63 -2.85 15.28
N ASN A 123 10.77 -2.94 13.97
CA ASN A 123 11.94 -2.45 13.24
C ASN A 123 11.47 -1.72 11.97
N LYS A 124 12.41 -1.26 11.14
CA LYS A 124 12.08 -0.52 9.91
C LYS A 124 11.22 -1.33 8.92
N GLY A 125 11.39 -2.66 8.86
CA GLY A 125 10.61 -3.55 7.99
C GLY A 125 9.26 -3.94 8.59
N GLU A 126 9.23 -4.16 9.91
CA GLU A 126 8.04 -4.55 10.68
C GLU A 126 7.73 -3.45 11.70
N ASN A 127 7.15 -2.35 11.22
CA ASN A 127 6.97 -1.12 12.01
C ASN A 127 5.57 -0.96 12.62
N GLY A 128 4.79 -2.05 12.65
CA GLY A 128 3.51 -2.16 13.34
C GLY A 128 2.31 -1.53 12.64
N VAL A 129 2.45 -0.41 11.93
CA VAL A 129 1.34 0.29 11.30
C VAL A 129 1.69 0.94 9.96
N HIS A 130 0.74 0.84 9.02
CA HIS A 130 0.74 1.51 7.73
C HIS A 130 -0.28 2.66 7.73
N ALA A 131 0.04 3.73 7.01
CA ALA A 131 -0.92 4.77 6.65
C ALA A 131 -0.54 5.34 5.28
N SER A 132 -1.54 5.73 4.50
CA SER A 132 -1.40 6.23 3.12
C SER A 132 -0.49 7.46 3.07
N ALA A 133 0.40 7.55 2.08
CA ALA A 133 1.35 8.66 2.01
C ALA A 133 0.74 9.96 1.46
N SER A 134 -0.45 9.86 0.85
CA SER A 134 -1.25 10.97 0.34
C SER A 134 -2.76 10.65 0.38
N PRO A 135 -3.64 11.66 0.23
CA PRO A 135 -5.07 11.44 0.05
C PRO A 135 -5.43 10.53 -1.13
N PHE A 136 -4.65 10.59 -2.22
CA PHE A 136 -4.86 9.75 -3.40
C PHE A 136 -4.48 8.29 -3.16
N GLU A 137 -3.36 8.01 -2.48
CA GLU A 137 -3.07 6.66 -1.99
C GLU A 137 -4.14 6.16 -1.02
N GLY A 138 -4.70 7.05 -0.18
CA GLY A 138 -5.83 6.71 0.68
C GLY A 138 -7.04 6.23 -0.13
N LEU A 139 -7.35 6.88 -1.25
CA LEU A 139 -8.39 6.40 -2.17
C LEU A 139 -8.00 5.05 -2.80
N ALA A 140 -6.78 4.92 -3.32
CA ALA A 140 -6.29 3.67 -3.92
C ALA A 140 -6.39 2.47 -2.95
N GLU A 141 -6.01 2.68 -1.70
CA GLU A 141 -6.10 1.69 -0.63
C GLU A 141 -7.55 1.36 -0.27
N ARG A 142 -8.45 2.36 -0.17
CA ARG A 142 -9.88 2.09 0.06
C ARG A 142 -10.50 1.28 -1.08
N MET A 143 -10.14 1.57 -2.34
CA MET A 143 -10.59 0.78 -3.48
C MET A 143 -10.07 -0.67 -3.40
N ASN A 144 -8.81 -0.86 -2.99
CA ASN A 144 -8.20 -2.18 -2.94
C ASN A 144 -8.66 -3.03 -1.74
N TRP A 145 -8.81 -2.43 -0.56
CA TRP A 145 -9.10 -3.15 0.69
C TRP A 145 -10.58 -3.21 1.05
N LEU A 146 -11.35 -2.19 0.66
CA LEU A 146 -12.77 -2.04 1.02
C LEU A 146 -13.70 -2.06 -0.20
N GLU A 147 -13.17 -2.30 -1.40
CA GLU A 147 -13.92 -2.26 -2.66
C GLU A 147 -14.68 -0.94 -2.86
N ALA A 148 -14.14 0.17 -2.32
CA ALA A 148 -14.78 1.47 -2.40
C ALA A 148 -14.96 1.91 -3.87
N ASP A 149 -16.12 2.48 -4.20
CA ASP A 149 -16.35 3.04 -5.53
C ASP A 149 -15.83 4.49 -5.58
N PRO A 150 -14.84 4.81 -6.44
CA PRO A 150 -14.28 6.15 -6.55
C PRO A 150 -15.31 7.22 -6.94
N THR A 151 -16.44 6.85 -7.53
CA THR A 151 -17.52 7.79 -7.87
C THR A 151 -18.32 8.27 -6.66
N THR A 152 -18.30 7.50 -5.56
CA THR A 152 -19.01 7.81 -4.31
C THR A 152 -18.08 8.14 -3.15
N ASP A 153 -16.78 7.81 -3.27
CA ASP A 153 -15.76 8.27 -2.34
C ASP A 153 -15.60 9.79 -2.42
N PRO A 154 -15.55 10.53 -1.29
CA PRO A 154 -15.47 12.00 -1.33
C PRO A 154 -14.25 12.55 -2.09
N PHE A 155 -13.09 11.90 -1.97
CA PHE A 155 -11.88 12.34 -2.66
C PHE A 155 -11.95 11.96 -4.15
N GLY A 156 -12.37 10.72 -4.45
CA GLY A 156 -12.56 10.26 -5.83
C GLY A 156 -13.59 11.09 -6.60
N ALA A 157 -14.72 11.41 -5.98
CA ALA A 157 -15.77 12.24 -6.56
C ALA A 157 -15.27 13.65 -6.88
N ALA A 158 -14.41 14.24 -6.03
CA ALA A 158 -13.81 15.55 -6.29
C ALA A 158 -12.92 15.53 -7.55
N LEU A 159 -12.11 14.47 -7.74
CA LEU A 159 -11.28 14.31 -8.95
C LEU A 159 -12.15 14.18 -10.21
N ILE A 160 -13.21 13.39 -10.12
CA ILE A 160 -14.12 13.13 -11.26
C ILE A 160 -14.88 14.39 -11.64
N GLN A 161 -15.37 15.15 -10.66
CA GLN A 161 -15.98 16.47 -10.90
C GLN A 161 -15.00 17.46 -11.53
N GLY A 162 -13.71 17.36 -11.21
CA GLY A 162 -12.63 18.14 -11.84
C GLY A 162 -12.26 17.70 -13.26
N GLY A 163 -12.84 16.60 -13.78
CA GLY A 163 -12.62 16.15 -15.16
C GLY A 163 -11.61 15.02 -15.33
N ILE A 164 -11.18 14.36 -14.24
CA ILE A 164 -10.41 13.11 -14.32
C ILE A 164 -11.40 11.96 -14.53
N SER A 165 -11.20 11.13 -15.57
CA SER A 165 -12.11 9.99 -15.79
C SER A 165 -11.91 8.92 -14.72
N VAL A 166 -12.95 8.10 -14.48
CA VAL A 166 -12.89 7.00 -13.51
C VAL A 166 -11.80 5.98 -13.90
N GLU A 167 -11.63 5.75 -15.20
CA GLU A 167 -10.60 4.87 -15.76
C GLU A 167 -9.20 5.39 -15.42
N ARG A 168 -8.97 6.71 -15.57
CA ARG A 168 -7.70 7.35 -15.20
C ARG A 168 -7.44 7.23 -13.69
N VAL A 169 -8.46 7.44 -12.85
CA VAL A 169 -8.33 7.26 -11.39
C VAL A 169 -7.88 5.84 -11.06
N ARG A 170 -8.49 4.82 -11.68
CA ARG A 170 -8.13 3.42 -11.47
C ARG A 170 -6.74 3.08 -12.00
N GLU A 171 -6.38 3.59 -13.17
CA GLU A 171 -5.05 3.43 -13.76
C GLU A 171 -3.97 4.04 -12.84
N TRP A 172 -4.20 5.26 -12.37
CA TRP A 172 -3.24 5.98 -11.53
C TRP A 172 -3.14 5.43 -10.11
N ALA A 173 -4.18 4.76 -9.62
CA ALA A 173 -4.14 4.03 -8.36
C ALA A 173 -3.16 2.82 -8.38
N LEU A 174 -2.64 2.44 -9.55
CA LEU A 174 -1.58 1.44 -9.71
C LEU A 174 -0.17 2.04 -9.70
N ASP A 175 -0.05 3.33 -9.39
CA ASP A 175 1.19 4.10 -9.35
C ASP A 175 2.02 4.06 -10.66
N PRO A 176 1.43 4.41 -11.82
CA PRO A 176 2.17 4.49 -13.06
C PRO A 176 3.17 5.65 -13.03
N ARG A 177 4.15 5.60 -13.95
CA ARG A 177 4.98 6.77 -14.25
C ARG A 177 4.22 7.68 -15.22
N VAL A 178 4.05 8.94 -14.84
CA VAL A 178 3.35 9.96 -15.65
C VAL A 178 4.27 11.15 -15.91
N VAL A 179 3.94 11.95 -16.93
CA VAL A 179 4.61 13.24 -17.17
C VAL A 179 4.27 14.19 -16.02
N VAL A 180 5.28 14.75 -15.37
CA VAL A 180 5.13 15.63 -14.19
C VAL A 180 5.60 17.06 -14.41
N GLY A 181 6.21 17.33 -15.57
CA GLY A 181 6.73 18.65 -15.94
C GLY A 181 6.67 18.91 -17.45
N GLU A 182 6.77 20.18 -17.84
CA GLU A 182 6.76 20.61 -19.24
C GLU A 182 7.95 20.05 -20.04
N ASP A 183 9.06 19.76 -19.36
CA ASP A 183 10.27 19.13 -19.90
C ASP A 183 10.09 17.64 -20.24
N GLN A 184 8.88 17.11 -20.12
CA GLN A 184 8.54 15.69 -20.33
C GLN A 184 9.20 14.75 -19.31
N SER A 185 9.66 15.28 -18.18
CA SER A 185 10.13 14.45 -17.07
C SER A 185 9.00 13.55 -16.55
N GLN A 186 9.34 12.32 -16.17
CA GLN A 186 8.40 11.35 -15.65
C GLN A 186 8.73 10.93 -14.22
N ALA A 187 7.72 10.81 -13.38
CA ALA A 187 7.81 10.29 -12.02
C ALA A 187 6.60 9.41 -11.69
N SER A 188 6.69 8.65 -10.60
CA SER A 188 5.54 7.93 -10.03
C SER A 188 4.46 8.94 -9.62
N VAL A 189 3.20 8.56 -9.80
CA VAL A 189 2.06 9.40 -9.35
C VAL A 189 2.11 9.53 -7.83
N PHE A 190 2.35 8.45 -7.09
CA PHE A 190 2.38 8.47 -5.62
C PHE A 190 3.54 9.31 -5.08
N ASP A 191 4.76 9.12 -5.60
CA ASP A 191 5.94 9.90 -5.21
C ASP A 191 5.71 11.43 -5.45
N THR A 192 4.88 11.80 -6.42
CA THR A 192 4.58 13.20 -6.76
C THR A 192 3.57 13.84 -5.80
N LEU A 193 2.80 13.05 -5.07
CA LEU A 193 1.68 13.50 -4.23
C LEU A 193 1.95 13.33 -2.72
N GLU A 194 3.08 12.74 -2.37
CA GLU A 194 3.47 12.47 -0.99
C GLU A 194 3.39 13.75 -0.12
N ASP A 195 2.85 13.60 1.09
CA ASP A 195 2.69 14.66 2.10
C ASP A 195 1.73 15.82 1.74
N MET A 196 1.09 15.81 0.57
CA MET A 196 0.10 16.83 0.19
C MET A 196 -1.21 16.71 0.95
N ASP A 197 -1.81 17.86 1.29
CA ASP A 197 -3.19 17.91 1.77
C ASP A 197 -4.20 17.68 0.63
N ALA A 198 -5.44 17.35 0.98
CA ALA A 198 -6.46 16.93 0.00
C ALA A 198 -6.69 17.95 -1.13
N ALA A 199 -6.77 19.26 -0.82
CA ALA A 199 -6.99 20.29 -1.83
C ALA A 199 -5.81 20.41 -2.81
N GLU A 200 -4.58 20.48 -2.28
CA GLU A 200 -3.35 20.52 -3.08
C GLU A 200 -3.20 19.26 -3.94
N CYS A 201 -3.50 18.09 -3.37
CA CYS A 201 -3.45 16.81 -4.06
C CYS A 201 -4.41 16.76 -5.26
N VAL A 202 -5.65 17.25 -5.09
CA VAL A 202 -6.62 17.38 -6.20
C VAL A 202 -6.10 18.32 -7.28
N GLU A 203 -5.62 19.51 -6.92
CA GLU A 203 -5.08 20.47 -7.88
C GLU A 203 -3.90 19.89 -8.67
N LYS A 204 -2.99 19.19 -7.98
CA LYS A 204 -1.85 18.53 -8.61
C LYS A 204 -2.29 17.44 -9.58
N LEU A 205 -3.23 16.58 -9.19
CA LEU A 205 -3.77 15.53 -10.06
C LEU A 205 -4.45 16.11 -11.32
N LEU A 206 -5.15 17.24 -11.21
CA LEU A 206 -5.73 17.94 -12.36
C LEU A 206 -4.67 18.49 -13.32
N GLN A 207 -3.57 19.04 -12.79
CA GLN A 207 -2.44 19.48 -13.60
C GLN A 207 -1.78 18.29 -14.33
N LEU A 208 -1.52 17.19 -13.62
CA LEU A 208 -1.00 15.96 -14.21
C LEU A 208 -1.96 15.44 -15.30
N ASN A 209 -3.27 15.54 -15.09
CA ASN A 209 -4.28 15.05 -16.03
C ASN A 209 -4.24 15.82 -17.35
N ALA A 210 -4.00 17.14 -17.27
CA ALA A 210 -3.80 18.00 -18.43
C ALA A 210 -2.47 17.70 -19.16
N LEU A 211 -1.37 17.49 -18.43
CA LEU A 211 -0.07 17.16 -19.01
C LEU A 211 -0.04 15.81 -19.74
N ASN A 212 -0.87 14.87 -19.29
CA ASN A 212 -0.97 13.52 -19.83
C ASN A 212 -2.26 13.32 -20.66
N ALA A 213 -2.86 14.40 -21.16
CA ALA A 213 -3.98 14.29 -22.09
C ALA A 213 -3.49 13.68 -23.42
N PRO A 214 -4.32 12.85 -24.09
CA PRO A 214 -3.98 12.36 -25.42
C PRO A 214 -3.69 13.54 -26.36
N LYS A 215 -2.61 13.48 -27.12
CA LYS A 215 -2.33 14.49 -28.14
C LYS A 215 -3.41 14.41 -29.22
N GLU A 216 -3.90 15.56 -29.69
CA GLU A 216 -4.89 15.60 -30.77
C GLU A 216 -4.41 14.74 -31.96
N GLY A 217 -5.14 13.66 -32.26
CA GLY A 217 -4.84 12.72 -33.34
C GLY A 217 -4.42 11.31 -32.92
N GLU A 218 -4.11 11.07 -31.64
CA GLU A 218 -3.90 9.71 -31.11
C GLU A 218 -5.23 9.16 -30.57
N ALA A 219 -6.04 8.58 -31.45
CA ALA A 219 -7.09 7.68 -31.02
C ALA A 219 -6.44 6.40 -30.46
N THR A 220 -6.62 6.13 -29.17
CA THR A 220 -6.15 4.90 -28.55
C THR A 220 -7.04 3.72 -28.98
N GLU A 221 -6.56 2.93 -29.94
CA GLU A 221 -6.97 1.52 -30.02
C GLU A 221 -6.31 0.80 -28.84
N THR A 222 -7.05 0.67 -27.73
CA THR A 222 -6.65 -0.24 -26.65
C THR A 222 -6.86 -1.67 -27.14
N THR A 223 -5.81 -2.30 -27.67
CA THR A 223 -5.84 -3.75 -27.89
C THR A 223 -5.61 -4.45 -26.54
N ALA A 224 -6.30 -5.58 -26.32
CA ALA A 224 -6.26 -6.35 -25.07
C ALA A 224 -4.86 -6.92 -24.69
N ALA A 225 -3.80 -6.54 -25.41
CA ALA A 225 -2.44 -7.03 -25.24
C ALA A 225 -1.59 -6.18 -24.25
N ASP A 226 -2.01 -4.96 -23.90
CA ASP A 226 -1.23 -4.05 -23.03
C ASP A 226 -1.67 -4.05 -21.55
N LEU A 227 -2.71 -4.79 -21.20
CA LEU A 227 -3.03 -5.06 -19.79
C LEU A 227 -2.09 -6.18 -19.30
N PRO A 228 -1.35 -6.01 -18.18
CA PRO A 228 -0.73 -7.14 -17.53
C PRO A 228 -1.84 -8.16 -17.23
N ALA A 229 -1.69 -9.38 -17.75
CA ALA A 229 -2.64 -10.45 -17.52
C ALA A 229 -2.95 -10.53 -16.03
N ALA A 230 -4.23 -10.36 -15.67
CA ALA A 230 -4.70 -10.64 -14.33
C ALA A 230 -4.25 -12.05 -13.98
N THR A 231 -3.26 -12.16 -13.10
CA THR A 231 -2.89 -13.46 -12.55
C THR A 231 -4.10 -13.94 -11.77
N ALA A 232 -4.77 -14.96 -12.30
CA ALA A 232 -5.88 -15.63 -11.65
C ALA A 232 -5.51 -15.87 -10.18
N ALA A 233 -6.37 -15.39 -9.29
CA ALA A 233 -6.34 -15.85 -7.91
C ALA A 233 -6.44 -17.39 -7.96
N PRO A 234 -5.63 -18.14 -7.19
CA PRO A 234 -5.84 -19.57 -7.08
C PRO A 234 -7.24 -19.79 -6.53
N ASP A 235 -7.98 -20.67 -7.20
CA ASP A 235 -9.30 -21.14 -6.79
C ASP A 235 -9.28 -21.65 -5.33
N ASP A 236 -10.43 -21.47 -4.67
CA ASP A 236 -10.84 -22.00 -3.37
C ASP A 236 -10.34 -21.29 -2.10
N VAL A 237 -11.07 -20.23 -1.72
CA VAL A 237 -11.52 -20.09 -0.33
C VAL A 237 -13.04 -19.89 -0.34
N VAL A 238 -13.76 -20.99 -0.12
CA VAL A 238 -15.20 -20.95 0.18
C VAL A 238 -15.36 -20.26 1.54
N VAL A 239 -15.77 -18.99 1.51
CA VAL A 239 -16.21 -18.27 2.70
C VAL A 239 -17.59 -18.80 3.09
N THR A 240 -17.65 -19.76 4.02
CA THR A 240 -18.93 -20.11 4.67
C THR A 240 -19.25 -19.07 5.72
N SER A 241 -20.19 -18.17 5.42
CA SER A 241 -20.79 -17.27 6.39
C SER A 241 -21.80 -18.04 7.25
N SER A 242 -21.40 -18.49 8.44
CA SER A 242 -22.37 -18.92 9.45
C SER A 242 -22.85 -17.70 10.24
N GLY A 243 -23.77 -16.94 9.66
CA GLY A 243 -24.59 -15.99 10.39
C GLY A 243 -25.75 -16.72 11.06
N ALA A 244 -25.74 -16.81 12.39
CA ALA A 244 -26.93 -17.12 13.17
C ALA A 244 -27.19 -15.96 14.13
N ALA A 245 -28.12 -15.09 13.74
CA ALA A 245 -28.75 -14.14 14.65
C ALA A 245 -29.73 -14.90 15.56
N PRO A 246 -29.71 -14.72 16.89
CA PRO A 246 -30.77 -15.26 17.73
C PRO A 246 -32.02 -14.38 17.61
N THR A 247 -33.09 -14.96 17.05
CA THR A 247 -34.44 -14.40 17.04
C THR A 247 -35.14 -14.62 18.37
N GLY A 248 -35.55 -13.53 19.01
CA GLY A 248 -36.89 -13.34 19.60
C GLY A 248 -37.36 -14.19 20.78
N GLY A 249 -37.40 -13.53 21.96
CA GLY A 249 -38.62 -13.33 22.75
C GLY A 249 -39.06 -14.41 23.74
N ASP A 250 -39.14 -14.05 25.02
CA ASP A 250 -40.45 -14.04 25.71
C ASP A 250 -40.43 -13.09 26.91
N SER A 251 -41.59 -12.51 27.17
CA SER A 251 -41.88 -11.60 28.28
C SER A 251 -41.97 -12.36 29.59
N THR A 252 -41.59 -11.72 30.70
CA THR A 252 -42.37 -11.79 31.95
C THR A 252 -41.95 -10.66 32.88
N THR A 253 -42.95 -9.87 33.23
CA THR A 253 -42.97 -8.87 34.30
C THR A 253 -42.80 -9.53 35.66
N THR A 254 -41.96 -8.97 36.53
CA THR A 254 -42.28 -8.72 37.95
C THR A 254 -41.37 -7.63 38.51
N CYS A 255 -41.98 -6.55 38.98
CA CYS A 255 -41.43 -5.63 39.96
C CYS A 255 -41.19 -6.34 41.29
N GLU A 256 -40.11 -6.03 42.02
CA GLU A 256 -40.18 -5.47 43.38
C GLU A 256 -38.79 -5.14 43.97
N GLU A 257 -38.82 -4.06 44.73
CA GLU A 257 -37.89 -3.35 45.61
C GLU A 257 -36.74 -4.13 46.29
N ALA A 258 -35.54 -3.55 46.29
CA ALA A 258 -34.87 -2.92 47.45
C ALA A 258 -33.51 -2.33 47.03
#